data_AF-A0A8H7RTB6-F1
#
_entry.id   AF-A0A8H7RTB6-F1
#
_cell.length_a   1.000
_cell.length_b   1.000
_cell.length_c   1.000
_cell.angle_alpha   90.00
_cell.angle_beta   90.00
_cell.angle_gamma   90.00
#
_symmetry.space_group_name_H-M   'P 1'
#
loop_
_entity.id
_entity.type
_entity.pdbx_description
1 polymer ?
#
loop_
_entity_poly.entity_id
_entity_poly.type
_entity_poly.pdbx_seq_one_letter_code
_entity_poly.pdbx_strand_id
1 'polypeptide(L)'
;MSFFTEELLDKLSINQQQLLRNKIPDTCPEFTKKEYTDVMDILTCIDRNTVTPKQAKLQLLTLAADMDSLKGHIIEGIGDMLTKLPLDTIVEENKVGEVDIQTRYYEPLLSPILADNTKKVILRWPNKMDEVTPEIRADAIISTLIQSGFGRHLGYGEVKPGDDSTTTQSLCIDTLKLAVLSRNNCLNKGHPTISFQVNGFQLIFYMTQRIHQRFYTMTEIGRVKVPDSLLQYQLNHLLL
;
A
#
# COMPACT_ATOMS: atom_id res chain seq x y z
N MET A 1 0.37 26.35 33.90
CA MET A 1 0.09 26.14 32.46
C MET A 1 0.69 24.78 32.10
N SER A 2 -0.07 23.69 32.24
CA SER A 2 0.41 22.33 31.93
C SER A 2 0.18 22.07 30.45
N PHE A 3 1.25 22.14 29.66
CA PHE A 3 1.17 22.13 28.19
C PHE A 3 0.99 20.72 27.60
N PHE A 4 1.12 19.68 28.41
CA PHE A 4 1.04 18.29 27.98
C PHE A 4 0.65 17.42 29.19
N THR A 5 -0.57 16.87 29.18
CA THR A 5 -1.10 16.01 30.26
C THR A 5 -1.62 14.71 29.66
N GLU A 6 -1.73 13.66 30.47
CA GLU A 6 -2.35 12.39 30.05
C GLU A 6 -3.77 12.62 29.51
N GLU A 7 -4.56 13.48 30.16
CA GLU A 7 -5.89 13.87 29.71
C GLU A 7 -5.91 14.45 28.28
N LEU A 8 -4.90 15.26 27.92
CA LEU A 8 -4.78 15.77 26.55
C LEU A 8 -4.48 14.64 25.57
N LEU A 9 -3.61 13.70 25.94
CA LEU A 9 -3.27 12.55 25.09
C LEU A 9 -4.48 11.64 24.88
N ASP A 10 -5.27 11.39 25.93
CA ASP A 10 -6.50 10.61 25.85
C ASP A 10 -7.52 11.28 24.93
N LYS A 11 -7.72 12.60 25.07
CA LYS A 11 -8.60 13.38 24.20
C LYS A 11 -8.15 13.35 22.73
N LEU A 12 -6.85 13.47 22.47
CA LEU A 12 -6.30 13.39 21.11
C LEU A 12 -6.47 11.99 20.51
N SER A 13 -6.25 10.94 21.30
CA SER A 13 -6.42 9.54 20.89
C SER A 13 -7.88 9.24 20.54
N ILE A 14 -8.83 9.63 21.40
CA ILE A 14 -10.27 9.47 21.14
C ILE A 14 -10.68 10.20 19.86
N ASN A 15 -10.25 11.46 19.69
CA ASN A 15 -10.55 12.25 18.50
C ASN A 15 -9.95 11.61 17.24
N GLN A 16 -8.72 11.12 17.30
CA GLN A 16 -8.08 10.42 16.20
C GLN A 16 -8.85 9.16 15.80
N GLN A 17 -9.26 8.33 16.77
CA GLN A 17 -10.06 7.13 16.51
C GLN A 17 -11.44 7.46 15.92
N GLN A 18 -12.12 8.49 16.44
CA GLN A 18 -13.40 8.95 15.92
C GLN A 18 -13.26 9.50 14.48
N LEU A 19 -12.22 10.29 14.20
CA LEU A 19 -11.95 10.81 12.86
C LEU A 19 -11.62 9.70 11.86
N LEU A 20 -10.89 8.66 12.28
CA LEU A 20 -10.64 7.47 11.45
C LEU A 20 -11.94 6.72 11.19
N ARG A 21 -12.73 6.41 12.24
CA ARG A 21 -14.02 5.72 12.10
C ARG A 21 -15.00 6.47 11.21
N ASN A 22 -15.15 7.78 11.38
CA ASN A 22 -16.07 8.59 10.57
C ASN A 22 -15.67 8.69 9.08
N LYS A 23 -14.41 8.35 8.75
CA LYS A 23 -13.90 8.40 7.37
C LYS A 23 -13.82 7.02 6.71
N ILE A 24 -13.81 5.96 7.50
CA ILE A 24 -13.98 4.59 7.01
C ILE A 24 -15.49 4.40 6.83
N PRO A 25 -15.98 4.13 5.61
CA PRO A 25 -17.40 3.83 5.44
C PRO A 25 -17.80 2.66 6.36
N ASP A 26 -18.93 2.76 7.06
CA ASP A 26 -19.49 1.67 7.90
C ASP A 26 -19.71 0.35 7.12
N THR A 27 -19.60 0.42 5.79
CA THR A 27 -19.77 -0.66 4.82
C THR A 27 -18.46 -1.08 4.18
N CYS A 28 -17.31 -1.04 4.87
CA CYS A 28 -16.11 -1.67 4.32
C CYS A 28 -16.43 -3.16 4.11
N PRO A 29 -16.50 -3.63 2.86
CA PRO A 29 -17.08 -4.92 2.57
C PRO A 29 -16.06 -6.00 2.93
N GLU A 30 -16.39 -6.80 3.93
CA GLU A 30 -15.57 -7.97 4.27
C GLU A 30 -15.69 -9.03 3.16
N PHE A 31 -14.63 -9.83 3.01
CA PHE A 31 -14.70 -11.03 2.19
C PHE A 31 -15.67 -12.01 2.85
N THR A 32 -16.69 -12.42 2.10
CA THR A 32 -17.56 -13.51 2.51
C THR A 32 -16.75 -14.80 2.54
N LYS A 33 -17.18 -15.77 3.37
CA LYS A 33 -16.56 -17.09 3.40
C LYS A 33 -16.51 -17.75 2.02
N LYS A 34 -17.53 -17.52 1.17
CA LYS A 34 -17.56 -18.06 -0.19
C LYS A 34 -16.48 -17.44 -1.06
N GLU A 35 -16.39 -16.11 -1.11
CA GLU A 35 -15.34 -15.41 -1.88
C GLU A 35 -13.93 -15.83 -1.45
N TYR A 36 -13.69 -15.94 -0.14
CA TYR A 36 -12.43 -16.44 0.38
C TYR A 36 -12.14 -17.87 -0.09
N THR A 37 -13.14 -18.77 -0.01
CA THR A 37 -12.99 -20.17 -0.45
C THR A 37 -12.68 -20.24 -1.95
N ASP A 38 -13.42 -19.50 -2.77
CA ASP A 38 -13.25 -19.48 -4.23
C ASP A 38 -11.84 -19.00 -4.62
N VAL A 39 -11.32 -17.97 -3.95
CA VAL A 39 -9.94 -17.48 -4.18
C VAL A 39 -8.91 -18.53 -3.75
N MET A 40 -9.07 -19.12 -2.57
CA MET A 40 -8.14 -20.15 -2.07
C MET A 40 -8.13 -21.41 -2.94
N ASP A 41 -9.27 -21.82 -3.49
CA ASP A 41 -9.35 -22.96 -4.41
C ASP A 41 -8.53 -22.71 -5.68
N ILE A 42 -8.59 -21.49 -6.23
CA ILE A 42 -7.79 -21.10 -7.41
C ILE A 42 -6.29 -21.13 -7.07
N LEU A 43 -5.89 -20.55 -5.94
CA LEU A 43 -4.48 -20.54 -5.52
C LEU A 43 -3.95 -21.96 -5.29
N THR A 44 -4.76 -22.82 -4.65
CA THR A 44 -4.41 -24.23 -4.42
C THR A 44 -4.23 -25.00 -5.74
N CYS A 45 -4.95 -24.62 -6.80
CA CYS A 45 -4.78 -25.26 -8.11
C CYS A 45 -3.41 -24.94 -8.74
N ILE A 46 -2.82 -23.77 -8.44
CA ILE A 46 -1.45 -23.42 -8.84
C ILE A 46 -0.46 -24.31 -8.11
N ASP A 47 -0.62 -24.46 -6.79
CA ASP A 47 0.26 -25.30 -5.96
C ASP A 47 0.27 -26.76 -6.43
N ARG A 48 -0.90 -27.27 -6.84
CA ARG A 48 -1.05 -28.62 -7.40
C ARG A 48 -0.56 -28.74 -8.84
N ASN A 49 -0.03 -27.66 -9.43
CA ASN A 49 0.37 -27.57 -10.84
C ASN A 49 -0.75 -27.98 -11.82
N THR A 50 -2.01 -27.76 -11.43
CA THR A 50 -3.18 -28.10 -12.26
C THR A 50 -3.60 -26.96 -13.16
N VAL A 51 -3.26 -25.72 -12.80
CA VAL A 51 -3.45 -24.51 -13.61
C VAL A 51 -2.16 -23.71 -13.65
N THR A 52 -1.92 -23.02 -14.77
CA THR A 52 -0.80 -22.07 -14.88
C THR A 52 -1.14 -20.74 -14.17
N PRO A 53 -0.14 -19.95 -13.76
CA PRO A 53 -0.39 -18.63 -13.15
C PRO A 53 -1.24 -17.69 -14.02
N LYS A 54 -1.12 -17.80 -15.35
CA LYS A 54 -1.95 -17.03 -16.30
C LYS A 54 -3.42 -17.46 -16.26
N GLN A 55 -3.69 -18.76 -16.17
CA GLN A 55 -5.05 -19.29 -16.07
C GLN A 55 -5.67 -18.93 -14.71
N ALA A 56 -4.90 -19.05 -13.63
CA ALA A 56 -5.35 -18.63 -12.30
C ALA A 56 -5.67 -17.13 -12.25
N LYS A 57 -4.80 -16.27 -12.81
CA LYS A 57 -5.09 -14.84 -12.95
C LYS A 57 -6.41 -14.58 -13.66
N LEU A 58 -6.68 -15.27 -14.77
CA LEU A 58 -7.95 -15.12 -15.49
C LEU A 58 -9.16 -15.49 -14.62
N GLN A 59 -9.05 -16.57 -13.85
CA GLN A 59 -10.11 -17.00 -12.93
C GLN A 59 -10.33 -15.98 -11.81
N LEU A 60 -9.25 -15.45 -11.22
CA LEU A 60 -9.31 -14.40 -10.20
C LEU A 60 -9.96 -13.11 -10.74
N LEU A 61 -9.59 -12.68 -11.96
CA LEU A 61 -10.21 -11.51 -12.59
C LEU A 61 -11.70 -11.73 -12.88
N THR A 62 -12.10 -12.96 -13.21
CA THR A 62 -13.51 -13.31 -13.39
C THR A 62 -14.27 -13.20 -12.08
N LEU A 63 -13.70 -13.66 -10.97
CA LEU A 63 -14.28 -13.48 -9.63
C LEU A 63 -14.35 -12.00 -9.23
N ALA A 64 -13.27 -11.25 -9.48
CA ALA A 64 -13.15 -9.84 -9.11
C ALA A 64 -14.19 -8.94 -9.80
N ALA A 65 -14.62 -9.30 -11.02
CA ALA A 65 -15.59 -8.52 -11.79
C ALA A 65 -16.96 -8.39 -11.11
N ASP A 66 -17.34 -9.36 -10.27
CA ASP A 66 -18.60 -9.39 -9.53
C ASP A 66 -18.48 -8.84 -8.09
N MET A 67 -17.26 -8.51 -7.65
CA MET A 67 -16.99 -7.97 -6.31
C MET A 67 -17.16 -6.44 -6.28
N ASP A 68 -17.30 -5.86 -5.08
CA ASP A 68 -17.19 -4.41 -4.94
C ASP A 68 -15.78 -3.92 -5.32
N SER A 69 -15.65 -2.61 -5.51
CA SER A 69 -14.43 -2.03 -6.05
C SER A 69 -13.18 -2.33 -5.23
N LEU A 70 -13.25 -2.38 -3.89
CA LEU A 70 -12.03 -2.61 -3.10
C LEU A 70 -11.64 -4.08 -3.12
N LYS A 71 -12.59 -5.00 -2.89
CA LYS A 71 -12.31 -6.44 -2.97
C LYS A 71 -11.83 -6.84 -4.36
N GLY A 72 -12.50 -6.36 -5.41
CA GLY A 72 -12.11 -6.61 -6.79
C GLY A 72 -10.67 -6.17 -7.09
N HIS A 73 -10.29 -4.97 -6.68
CA HIS A 73 -8.92 -4.45 -6.84
C HIS A 73 -7.87 -5.26 -6.06
N ILE A 74 -8.19 -5.74 -4.85
CA ILE A 74 -7.28 -6.61 -4.08
C ILE A 74 -7.06 -7.92 -4.84
N ILE A 75 -8.13 -8.54 -5.35
CA ILE A 75 -8.05 -9.79 -6.11
C ILE A 75 -7.32 -9.59 -7.44
N GLU A 76 -7.50 -8.45 -8.11
CA GLU A 76 -6.72 -8.07 -9.30
C GLU A 76 -5.22 -7.95 -8.97
N GLY A 77 -4.86 -7.30 -7.86
CA GLY A 77 -3.47 -7.21 -7.39
C GLY A 77 -2.84 -8.58 -7.12
N ILE A 78 -3.58 -9.49 -6.47
CA ILE A 78 -3.15 -10.89 -6.30
C ILE A 78 -2.93 -11.55 -7.67
N GLY A 79 -3.86 -11.41 -8.61
CA GLY A 79 -3.74 -11.95 -9.96
C GLY A 79 -2.53 -11.40 -10.73
N ASP A 80 -2.24 -10.11 -10.59
CA ASP A 80 -1.05 -9.48 -11.18
C ASP A 80 0.23 -10.05 -10.60
N MET A 81 0.30 -10.22 -9.28
CA MET A 81 1.41 -10.85 -8.59
C MET A 81 1.67 -12.28 -9.09
N LEU A 82 0.63 -13.08 -9.33
CA LEU A 82 0.80 -14.47 -9.84
C LEU A 82 1.64 -14.53 -11.12
N THR A 83 1.57 -13.50 -11.97
CA THR A 83 2.30 -13.46 -13.24
C THR A 83 3.65 -12.75 -13.17
N LYS A 84 4.00 -12.17 -12.01
CA LYS A 84 5.22 -11.37 -11.82
C LYS A 84 6.21 -12.01 -10.86
N LEU A 85 5.72 -12.68 -9.83
CA LEU A 85 6.56 -13.37 -8.85
C LEU A 85 7.35 -14.51 -9.50
N PRO A 86 8.57 -14.78 -9.00
CA PRO A 86 9.27 -16.00 -9.37
C PRO A 86 8.51 -17.21 -8.81
N LEU A 87 8.67 -18.36 -9.47
CA LEU A 87 8.12 -19.62 -8.96
C LEU A 87 8.78 -19.98 -7.62
N ASP A 88 10.11 -19.95 -7.60
CA ASP A 88 10.94 -20.27 -6.45
C ASP A 88 11.50 -19.00 -5.77
N THR A 89 11.77 -19.08 -4.47
CA THR A 89 12.46 -18.02 -3.72
C THR A 89 13.86 -17.77 -4.31
N ILE A 90 14.22 -16.49 -4.45
CA ILE A 90 15.56 -16.09 -4.88
C ILE A 90 16.52 -16.23 -3.70
N VAL A 91 17.43 -17.19 -3.78
CA VAL A 91 18.41 -17.49 -2.70
C VAL A 91 19.40 -16.34 -2.48
N GLU A 92 19.69 -15.56 -3.52
CA GLU A 92 20.61 -14.43 -3.47
C GLU A 92 19.85 -13.13 -3.10
N GLU A 93 19.19 -13.10 -1.94
CA GLU A 93 18.36 -11.96 -1.50
C GLU A 93 19.10 -10.61 -1.55
N ASN A 94 20.39 -10.59 -1.22
CA ASN A 94 21.26 -9.41 -1.29
C ASN A 94 21.54 -8.89 -2.71
N LYS A 95 21.06 -9.57 -3.76
CA LYS A 95 21.11 -9.10 -5.15
C LYS A 95 19.78 -8.55 -5.66
N VAL A 96 18.71 -8.69 -4.88
CA VAL A 96 17.40 -8.12 -5.21
C VAL A 96 17.41 -6.64 -4.85
N GLY A 97 17.53 -5.79 -5.87
CA GLY A 97 17.61 -4.35 -5.66
C GLY A 97 16.26 -3.70 -5.36
N GLU A 98 16.30 -2.42 -4.97
CA GLU A 98 15.10 -1.62 -4.72
C GLU A 98 14.14 -1.59 -5.92
N VAL A 99 14.68 -1.48 -7.15
CA VAL A 99 13.89 -1.49 -8.39
C VAL A 99 13.26 -2.85 -8.66
N ASP A 100 13.94 -3.95 -8.30
CA ASP A 100 13.36 -5.29 -8.40
C ASP A 100 12.19 -5.43 -7.42
N ILE A 101 12.37 -4.98 -6.18
CA ILE A 101 11.30 -4.93 -5.16
C ILE A 101 10.10 -4.12 -5.67
N GLN A 102 10.33 -2.91 -6.18
CA GLN A 102 9.29 -2.05 -6.72
C GLN A 102 8.55 -2.71 -7.88
N THR A 103 9.24 -3.12 -8.94
CA THR A 103 8.60 -3.51 -10.20
C THR A 103 8.06 -4.93 -10.23
N ARG A 104 8.63 -5.83 -9.42
CA ARG A 104 8.23 -7.25 -9.39
C ARG A 104 7.20 -7.57 -8.33
N TYR A 105 7.24 -6.90 -7.18
CA TYR A 105 6.42 -7.25 -6.02
C TYR A 105 5.35 -6.19 -5.75
N TYR A 106 5.74 -4.93 -5.62
CA TYR A 106 4.82 -3.89 -5.12
C TYR A 106 4.03 -3.16 -6.19
N GLU A 107 4.61 -2.90 -7.37
CA GLU A 107 3.86 -2.33 -8.48
C GLU A 107 2.64 -3.18 -8.88
N PRO A 108 2.77 -4.50 -9.11
CA PRO A 108 1.60 -5.33 -9.44
C PRO A 108 0.57 -5.42 -8.31
N LEU A 109 0.99 -5.38 -7.04
CA LEU A 109 0.07 -5.44 -5.90
C LEU A 109 -0.64 -4.10 -5.67
N LEU A 110 0.12 -2.99 -5.68
CA LEU A 110 -0.36 -1.68 -5.26
C LEU A 110 -1.07 -0.93 -6.37
N SER A 111 -0.74 -1.15 -7.64
CA SER A 111 -1.36 -0.44 -8.76
C SER A 111 -2.89 -0.65 -8.79
N PRO A 112 -3.42 -1.88 -8.73
CA PRO A 112 -4.87 -2.08 -8.69
C PRO A 112 -5.54 -1.47 -7.45
N ILE A 113 -4.85 -1.47 -6.30
CA ILE A 113 -5.41 -1.01 -5.02
C ILE A 113 -5.42 0.52 -4.92
N LEU A 114 -4.35 1.18 -5.37
CA LEU A 114 -4.08 2.61 -5.13
C LEU A 114 -4.28 3.48 -6.38
N ALA A 115 -4.43 2.89 -7.56
CA ALA A 115 -4.75 3.59 -8.79
C ALA A 115 -6.16 3.23 -9.28
N ASP A 116 -6.78 4.17 -9.98
CA ASP A 116 -8.08 3.96 -10.64
C ASP A 116 -8.15 4.92 -11.82
N ASN A 117 -7.92 4.39 -13.02
CA ASN A 117 -7.92 5.18 -14.25
C ASN A 117 -9.30 5.81 -14.53
N THR A 118 -10.39 5.17 -14.11
CA THR A 118 -11.75 5.70 -14.29
C THR A 118 -11.98 6.92 -13.40
N LYS A 119 -11.41 6.92 -12.18
CA LYS A 119 -11.40 8.04 -11.25
C LYS A 119 -10.22 9.00 -11.47
N LYS A 120 -9.42 8.78 -12.51
CA LYS A 120 -8.22 9.57 -12.82
C LYS A 120 -7.23 9.60 -11.65
N VAL A 121 -7.05 8.48 -10.96
CA VAL A 121 -6.05 8.31 -9.91
C VAL A 121 -4.96 7.38 -10.43
N ILE A 122 -3.71 7.75 -10.22
CA ILE A 122 -2.56 6.97 -10.65
C ILE A 122 -1.54 6.79 -9.53
N LEU A 123 -0.92 5.61 -9.48
CA LEU A 123 0.32 5.36 -8.76
C LEU A 123 1.49 5.56 -9.73
N ARG A 124 2.56 6.19 -9.26
CA ARG A 124 3.77 6.43 -10.06
C ARG A 124 5.01 6.21 -9.22
N TRP A 125 6.07 5.77 -9.88
CA TRP A 125 7.43 5.64 -9.34
C TRP A 125 8.37 6.65 -10.01
N PRO A 126 8.35 7.94 -9.63
CA PRO A 126 9.06 8.98 -10.37
C PRO A 126 10.58 8.93 -10.16
N ASN A 127 11.33 8.89 -11.25
CA ASN A 127 12.79 9.12 -11.22
C ASN A 127 13.19 10.61 -11.32
N LYS A 128 12.22 11.51 -11.48
CA LYS A 128 12.45 12.97 -11.52
C LYS A 128 11.92 13.61 -10.25
N MET A 129 12.57 14.69 -9.81
CA MET A 129 12.07 15.51 -8.71
C MET A 129 10.71 16.10 -9.09
N ASP A 130 9.81 16.16 -8.11
CA ASP A 130 8.55 16.86 -8.27
C ASP A 130 8.79 18.37 -8.19
N GLU A 131 8.19 19.13 -9.10
CA GLU A 131 8.26 20.60 -9.10
C GLU A 131 7.64 21.19 -7.83
N VAL A 132 6.70 20.47 -7.20
CA VAL A 132 5.94 20.95 -6.02
C VAL A 132 6.74 20.79 -4.72
N THR A 133 7.63 19.81 -4.62
CA THR A 133 8.48 19.56 -3.43
C THR A 133 9.91 19.22 -3.85
N PRO A 134 10.68 20.19 -4.35
CA PRO A 134 11.97 19.94 -5.00
C PRO A 134 13.08 19.48 -4.05
N GLU A 135 12.86 19.50 -2.73
CA GLU A 135 13.86 19.10 -1.73
C GLU A 135 13.67 17.66 -1.23
N ILE A 136 12.46 17.10 -1.34
CA ILE A 136 12.14 15.76 -0.82
C ILE A 136 11.39 14.98 -1.89
N ARG A 137 12.01 13.89 -2.36
CA ARG A 137 11.43 12.95 -3.33
C ARG A 137 11.04 11.66 -2.64
N ALA A 138 9.78 11.28 -2.77
CA ALA A 138 9.30 9.93 -2.48
C ALA A 138 9.55 8.99 -3.66
N ASP A 139 9.77 7.71 -3.38
CA ASP A 139 9.94 6.69 -4.42
C ASP A 139 8.63 6.45 -5.17
N ALA A 140 7.50 6.56 -4.48
CA ALA A 140 6.16 6.47 -5.05
C ALA A 140 5.30 7.69 -4.73
N ILE A 141 4.45 8.08 -5.68
CA ILE A 141 3.45 9.14 -5.52
C ILE A 141 2.11 8.65 -6.07
N ILE A 142 1.05 8.78 -5.27
CA ILE A 142 -0.33 8.58 -5.70
C ILE A 142 -0.89 9.96 -6.01
N SER A 143 -1.40 10.18 -7.21
CA SER A 143 -1.86 11.50 -7.65
C SER A 143 -3.11 11.41 -8.52
N THR A 144 -3.95 12.46 -8.48
CA THR A 144 -5.03 12.63 -9.45
C THR A 144 -4.48 13.09 -10.80
N LEU A 145 -5.16 12.83 -11.90
CA LEU A 145 -4.90 13.40 -13.23
C LEU A 145 -5.93 14.47 -13.58
N ILE A 146 -5.46 15.66 -13.98
CA ILE A 146 -6.31 16.79 -14.38
C ILE A 146 -5.81 17.28 -15.75
N GLN A 147 -6.68 17.22 -16.77
CA GLN A 147 -6.39 17.73 -18.12
C GLN A 147 -5.03 17.27 -18.67
N SER A 148 -4.72 15.97 -18.50
CA SER A 148 -3.46 15.33 -18.90
C SER A 148 -2.20 15.77 -18.14
N GLY A 149 -2.34 16.56 -17.07
CA GLY A 149 -1.28 16.88 -16.11
C GLY A 149 -1.46 16.16 -14.77
N PHE A 150 -0.41 16.12 -13.96
CA PHE A 150 -0.48 15.65 -12.58
C PHE A 150 -1.18 16.68 -11.71
N GLY A 151 -2.27 16.24 -11.07
CA GLY A 151 -3.04 17.02 -10.11
C GLY A 151 -2.53 16.85 -8.68
N ARG A 152 -3.44 16.86 -7.71
CA ARG A 152 -3.08 16.76 -6.29
C ARG A 152 -2.53 15.38 -5.93
N HIS A 153 -1.66 15.35 -4.91
CA HIS A 153 -1.17 14.12 -4.32
C HIS A 153 -2.18 13.59 -3.30
N LEU A 154 -2.36 12.27 -3.32
CA LEU A 154 -3.22 11.51 -2.41
C LEU A 154 -2.39 10.67 -1.43
N GLY A 155 -1.15 10.36 -1.81
CA GLY A 155 -0.25 9.59 -0.96
C GLY A 155 1.16 9.45 -1.51
N TYR A 156 2.02 8.86 -0.69
CA TYR A 156 3.46 8.72 -0.92
C TYR A 156 3.95 7.34 -0.51
N GLY A 157 5.02 6.86 -1.15
CA GLY A 157 5.65 5.59 -0.84
C GLY A 157 7.16 5.69 -0.79
N GLU A 158 7.78 4.90 0.09
CA GLU A 158 9.24 4.70 0.17
C GLU A 158 9.53 3.21 0.14
N VAL A 159 10.63 2.82 -0.53
CA VAL A 159 11.00 1.42 -0.70
C VAL A 159 12.46 1.21 -0.34
N LYS A 160 12.70 0.13 0.41
CA LYS A 160 14.04 -0.40 0.64
C LYS A 160 14.08 -1.89 0.32
N PRO A 161 15.25 -2.40 -0.15
CA PRO A 161 15.41 -3.82 -0.47
C PRO A 161 15.26 -4.72 0.75
N GLY A 162 15.50 -4.22 1.97
CA GLY A 162 15.37 -4.98 3.20
C GLY A 162 16.45 -6.03 3.42
N ASP A 163 17.55 -5.91 2.69
CA ASP A 163 18.78 -6.69 2.84
C ASP A 163 19.74 -6.04 3.86
N ASP A 164 20.96 -6.58 3.96
CA ASP A 164 22.02 -6.10 4.85
C ASP A 164 22.40 -4.62 4.61
N SER A 165 22.06 -4.03 3.45
CA SER A 165 22.30 -2.62 3.18
C SER A 165 21.27 -1.70 3.84
N THR A 166 20.13 -2.25 4.26
CA THR A 166 19.02 -1.50 4.84
C THR A 166 19.19 -1.34 6.35
N THR A 167 19.63 -0.16 6.77
CA THR A 167 19.79 0.16 8.20
C THR A 167 18.50 0.67 8.84
N THR A 168 18.38 0.54 10.16
CA THR A 168 17.30 1.19 10.91
C THR A 168 17.31 2.72 10.71
N GLN A 169 18.50 3.31 10.61
CA GLN A 169 18.63 4.75 10.36
C GLN A 169 18.03 5.15 9.02
N SER A 170 18.31 4.41 7.95
CA SER A 170 17.70 4.69 6.63
C SER A 170 16.19 4.53 6.65
N LEU A 171 15.65 3.49 7.31
CA LEU A 171 14.20 3.33 7.45
C LEU A 171 13.54 4.47 8.25
N CYS A 172 14.21 4.97 9.29
CA CYS A 172 13.75 6.13 10.06
C CYS A 172 13.74 7.41 9.22
N ILE A 173 14.76 7.61 8.37
CA ILE A 173 14.82 8.75 7.44
C ILE A 173 13.66 8.68 6.45
N ASP A 174 13.40 7.52 5.85
CA ASP A 174 12.28 7.34 4.92
C ASP A 174 10.92 7.56 5.61
N THR A 175 10.77 7.08 6.85
CA THR A 175 9.57 7.35 7.66
C THR A 175 9.38 8.84 7.91
N LEU A 176 10.46 9.57 8.21
CA LEU A 176 10.43 11.02 8.38
C LEU A 176 10.08 11.74 7.08
N LYS A 177 10.63 11.30 5.93
CA LYS A 177 10.27 11.82 4.61
C LYS A 177 8.77 11.69 4.36
N LEU A 178 8.21 10.49 4.58
CA LEU A 178 6.77 10.24 4.46
C LEU A 178 5.95 11.15 5.38
N ALA A 179 6.35 11.29 6.65
CA ALA A 179 5.66 12.15 7.61
C ALA A 179 5.64 13.62 7.16
N VAL A 180 6.78 14.14 6.69
CA VAL A 180 6.89 15.54 6.22
C VAL A 180 6.05 15.77 4.96
N LEU A 181 6.19 14.90 3.95
CA LEU A 181 5.42 14.98 2.70
C LEU A 181 3.92 14.92 2.97
N SER A 182 3.49 13.94 3.75
CA SER A 182 2.08 13.71 4.06
C SER A 182 1.47 14.81 4.92
N ARG A 183 2.21 15.33 5.90
CA ARG A 183 1.79 16.49 6.70
C ARG A 183 1.65 17.74 5.84
N ASN A 184 2.60 18.00 4.95
CA ASN A 184 2.54 19.17 4.06
C ASN A 184 1.38 19.07 3.08
N ASN A 185 1.11 17.88 2.54
CA ASN A 185 -0.07 17.65 1.72
C ASN A 185 -1.38 17.87 2.51
N CYS A 186 -1.47 17.33 3.73
CA CYS A 186 -2.62 17.55 4.62
C CYS A 186 -2.84 19.04 4.92
N LEU A 187 -1.77 19.78 5.19
CA LEU A 187 -1.81 21.22 5.46
C LEU A 187 -2.34 22.00 4.26
N ASN A 188 -1.85 21.69 3.05
CA ASN A 188 -2.17 22.44 1.85
C ASN A 188 -3.55 22.10 1.27
N LYS A 189 -4.03 20.86 1.44
CA LYS A 189 -5.23 20.35 0.77
C LYS A 189 -6.39 20.03 1.72
N GLY A 190 -6.15 19.98 3.03
CA GLY A 190 -7.19 19.74 4.03
C GLY A 190 -7.75 18.30 4.06
N HIS A 191 -7.11 17.37 3.36
CA HIS A 191 -7.51 15.96 3.31
C HIS A 191 -6.42 15.06 3.93
N PRO A 192 -6.79 13.91 4.51
CA PRO A 192 -5.83 12.89 4.91
C PRO A 192 -4.97 12.42 3.73
N THR A 193 -3.77 11.98 4.06
CA THR A 193 -2.81 11.42 3.10
C THR A 193 -2.47 9.99 3.51
N ILE A 194 -2.56 9.05 2.57
CA ILE A 194 -2.06 7.69 2.79
C ILE A 194 -0.56 7.64 2.52
N SER A 195 0.17 6.84 3.26
CA SER A 195 1.57 6.57 2.97
C SER A 195 1.85 5.09 3.12
N PHE A 196 2.87 4.60 2.43
CA PHE A 196 3.34 3.25 2.66
C PHE A 196 4.87 3.20 2.69
N GLN A 197 5.38 2.29 3.50
CA GLN A 197 6.80 1.98 3.56
C GLN A 197 7.00 0.51 3.28
N VAL A 198 7.92 0.21 2.37
CA VAL A 198 8.36 -1.13 2.05
C VAL A 198 9.76 -1.36 2.61
N ASN A 199 9.93 -2.48 3.28
CA ASN A 199 11.23 -3.00 3.69
C ASN A 199 11.33 -4.47 3.26
N GLY A 200 11.95 -4.73 2.11
CA GLY A 200 11.93 -6.04 1.47
C GLY A 200 10.50 -6.51 1.23
N PHE A 201 10.12 -7.63 1.83
CA PHE A 201 8.79 -8.24 1.67
C PHE A 201 7.75 -7.78 2.70
N GLN A 202 8.06 -6.71 3.44
CA GLN A 202 7.13 -6.13 4.40
C GLN A 202 6.60 -4.77 3.96
N LEU A 203 5.29 -4.65 3.93
CA LEU A 203 4.54 -3.43 3.62
C LEU A 203 3.85 -2.90 4.85
N ILE A 204 4.02 -1.62 5.13
CA ILE A 204 3.33 -0.93 6.22
C ILE A 204 2.59 0.25 5.63
N PHE A 205 1.30 0.36 5.92
CA PHE A 205 0.47 1.50 5.56
C PHE A 205 0.34 2.45 6.74
N TYR A 206 0.44 3.74 6.45
CA TYR A 206 0.20 4.82 7.38
C TYR A 206 -0.89 5.75 6.88
N MET A 207 -1.65 6.32 7.79
CA MET A 207 -2.54 7.45 7.50
C MET A 207 -2.05 8.69 8.24
N THR A 208 -1.81 9.76 7.51
CA THR A 208 -1.54 11.08 8.08
C THR A 208 -2.79 11.92 8.02
N GLN A 209 -3.16 12.55 9.14
CA GLN A 209 -4.28 13.49 9.17
C GLN A 209 -4.08 14.59 10.20
N ARG A 210 -4.78 15.71 10.00
CA ARG A 210 -4.87 16.79 10.96
C ARG A 210 -5.93 16.48 12.00
N ILE A 211 -5.55 16.38 13.28
CA ILE A 211 -6.50 16.18 14.39
C ILE A 211 -6.80 17.48 15.15
N HIS A 212 -5.94 18.49 15.04
CA HIS A 212 -6.17 19.84 15.55
C HIS A 212 -5.42 20.88 14.69
N GLN A 213 -5.72 22.18 14.85
CA GLN A 213 -5.28 23.29 13.97
C GLN A 213 -3.79 23.29 13.59
N ARG A 214 -2.91 22.70 14.41
CA ARG A 214 -1.48 22.52 14.13
C ARG A 214 -0.93 21.15 14.49
N PHE A 215 -1.80 20.20 14.83
CA PHE A 215 -1.40 18.87 15.28
C PHE A 215 -1.79 17.83 14.24
N TYR A 216 -0.80 17.09 13.77
CA TYR A 216 -0.93 16.05 12.77
C TYR A 216 -0.44 14.75 13.37
N THR A 217 -1.15 13.67 13.08
CA THR A 217 -0.76 12.32 13.47
C THR A 217 -0.55 11.50 12.21
N MET A 218 0.56 10.76 12.17
CA MET A 218 0.77 9.67 11.24
C MET A 218 0.62 8.36 12.01
N THR A 219 -0.28 7.50 11.58
CA THR A 219 -0.67 6.28 12.31
C THR A 219 -0.52 5.08 11.41
N GLU A 220 0.12 4.02 11.89
CA GLU A 220 0.11 2.73 11.20
C GLU A 220 -1.33 2.19 11.17
N ILE A 221 -1.84 1.91 9.97
CA ILE A 221 -3.21 1.44 9.74
C ILE A 221 -3.26 0.00 9.25
N GLY A 222 -2.13 -0.57 8.86
CA GLY A 222 -2.06 -1.93 8.36
C GLY A 222 -0.64 -2.34 8.05
N ARG A 223 -0.39 -3.65 8.13
CA ARG A 223 0.92 -4.26 7.88
C ARG A 223 0.69 -5.60 7.22
N VAL A 224 1.35 -5.81 6.09
CA VAL A 224 1.20 -7.00 5.26
C VAL A 224 2.59 -7.55 4.95
N LYS A 225 2.74 -8.87 5.04
CA LYS A 225 3.91 -9.58 4.51
C LYS A 225 3.56 -10.11 3.13
N VAL A 226 4.27 -9.64 2.12
CA VAL A 226 4.10 -10.05 0.72
C VAL A 226 4.94 -11.30 0.47
N PRO A 227 4.45 -12.32 -0.25
CA PRO A 227 5.27 -13.49 -0.58
C PRO A 227 6.39 -13.14 -1.55
N ASP A 228 7.58 -13.72 -1.34
CA ASP A 228 8.74 -13.54 -2.21
C ASP A 228 8.70 -14.40 -3.49
N SER A 229 7.78 -15.36 -3.54
CA SER A 229 7.66 -16.36 -4.60
C SER A 229 6.26 -16.99 -4.59
N LEU A 230 5.91 -17.68 -5.67
CA LEU A 230 4.65 -18.41 -5.74
C LEU A 230 4.61 -19.61 -4.77
N LEU A 231 5.75 -20.23 -4.47
CA LEU A 231 5.80 -21.26 -3.43
C LEU A 231 5.41 -20.74 -2.03
N GLN A 232 5.65 -19.46 -1.75
CA GLN A 232 5.27 -18.85 -0.48
C GLN A 232 3.84 -18.30 -0.43
N TYR A 233 3.10 -18.33 -1.55
CA TYR A 233 1.69 -17.91 -1.58
C TYR A 233 0.78 -18.80 -0.69
N GLN A 234 1.31 -19.89 -0.14
CA GLN A 234 0.61 -20.91 0.65
C GLN A 234 0.15 -20.50 2.07
N LEU A 235 0.30 -19.26 2.54
CA LEU A 235 0.06 -18.91 3.95
C LEU A 235 -0.79 -17.64 4.14
N ASN A 236 -2.10 -17.84 4.34
CA ASN A 236 -3.03 -17.19 5.29
C ASN A 236 -3.03 -15.64 5.52
N HIS A 237 -2.27 -14.81 4.80
CA HIS A 237 -1.99 -13.45 5.27
C HIS A 237 -2.26 -12.30 4.28
N LEU A 238 -2.74 -12.56 3.06
CA LEU A 238 -3.04 -11.50 2.07
C LEU A 238 -4.50 -11.03 2.07
N LEU A 239 -5.39 -11.74 2.75
CA LEU A 239 -6.80 -11.39 2.90
C LEU A 239 -7.03 -11.04 4.38
N LEU A 240 -6.67 -9.82 4.77
CA LEU A 240 -7.06 -9.20 6.04
C LEU A 240 -8.50 -8.67 5.94
#